data_AF-A0A833J003-F1
#
_entry.id   AF-A0A833J003-F1
#
_cell.length_a   1.000
_cell.length_b   1.000
_cell.length_c   1.000
_cell.angle_alpha   90.00
_cell.angle_beta   90.00
_cell.angle_gamma   90.00
#
_symmetry.space_group_name_H-M   'P 1'
#
loop_
_entity.id
_entity.type
_entity.pdbx_description
1 polymer ?
#
loop_
_entity_poly.entity_id
_entity_poly.type
_entity_poly.pdbx_seq_one_letter_code
_entity_poly.pdbx_strand_id
1 'polypeptide(L)' 'MSRCGMCHSEVPAWDGIAVAPKGVRLDSAPAIARQAAAIRHHAFETHNMPPNNLTQMTPEERQLLGAWTSAKPR' A
#
# COMPACT_ATOMS: atom_id res chain seq x y z
N MET A 1 -1.57 0.32 13.38
CA MET A 1 -0.75 -0.04 12.21
C MET A 1 -1.67 -0.14 10.99
N SER A 2 -1.35 0.50 9.87
CA SER A 2 -2.15 0.42 8.63
C SER A 2 -1.79 -0.84 7.82
N ARG A 3 -2.73 -1.38 7.02
CA ARG A 3 -2.56 -2.62 6.21
C ARG A 3 -1.26 -2.65 5.41
N CYS A 4 -0.92 -1.53 4.76
CA CYS A 4 0.30 -1.39 3.95
C CYS A 4 1.55 -1.28 4.81
N GLY A 5 1.47 -0.54 5.92
CA GLY A 5 2.60 -0.30 6.83
C GLY A 5 3.08 -1.55 7.59
N MET A 6 2.28 -2.63 7.62
CA MET A 6 2.72 -3.91 8.17
C MET A 6 3.97 -4.45 7.45
N CYS A 7 4.05 -4.29 6.14
CA CYS A 7 5.17 -4.75 5.33
C CYS A 7 6.04 -3.59 4.80
N HIS A 8 5.44 -2.42 4.57
CA HIS A 8 6.09 -1.25 3.97
C HIS A 8 6.33 -0.16 5.03
N SER A 9 7.15 -0.41 6.03
CA SER A 9 7.51 0.56 7.08
C SER A 9 8.99 0.50 7.44
N GLU A 10 9.45 1.40 8.32
CA GLU A 10 10.84 1.41 8.82
C GLU A 10 11.22 0.12 9.46
N VAL A 11 10.29 -0.35 10.28
CA VAL A 11 10.39 -1.56 11.04
C VAL A 11 9.14 -2.35 10.65
N PRO A 12 9.22 -3.15 9.58
CA PRO A 12 8.11 -4.02 9.19
C PRO A 12 7.71 -4.90 10.36
N ALA A 13 6.40 -5.07 10.54
CA ALA A 13 5.81 -5.83 11.63
C ALA A 13 5.29 -7.21 11.18
N TRP A 14 5.56 -7.58 9.92
CA TRP A 14 5.17 -8.87 9.37
C TRP A 14 6.34 -9.86 9.45
N ASP A 15 6.10 -11.02 10.05
CA ASP A 15 7.13 -12.06 10.20
C ASP A 15 7.72 -12.48 8.86
N GLY A 16 9.04 -12.58 8.80
CA GLY A 16 9.78 -12.90 7.58
C GLY A 16 10.07 -11.70 6.67
N ILE A 17 9.62 -10.49 7.03
CA ILE A 17 9.99 -9.25 6.32
C ILE A 17 10.91 -8.42 7.21
N ALA A 18 12.22 -8.51 6.97
CA ALA A 18 13.21 -7.73 7.72
C ALA A 18 13.33 -6.27 7.26
N VAL A 19 13.03 -6.01 5.98
CA VAL A 19 13.12 -4.68 5.36
C VAL A 19 11.93 -4.46 4.43
N ALA A 20 11.51 -3.21 4.30
CA ALA A 20 10.42 -2.85 3.42
C ALA A 20 10.70 -3.32 1.98
N PRO A 21 9.81 -4.13 1.36
CA PRO A 21 10.04 -4.65 0.02
C PRO A 21 10.28 -3.52 -1.00
N LYS A 22 11.32 -3.69 -1.83
CA LYS A 22 11.77 -2.69 -2.83
C LYS A 22 12.11 -1.31 -2.24
N GLY A 23 12.33 -1.22 -0.92
CA GLY A 23 12.55 0.06 -0.24
C GLY A 23 11.31 0.96 -0.20
N VAL A 24 10.12 0.45 -0.54
CA VAL A 24 8.88 1.22 -0.55
C VAL A 24 8.36 1.38 0.88
N ARG A 25 8.20 2.62 1.32
CA ARG A 25 7.79 3.00 2.67
C ARG A 25 6.43 3.67 2.64
N LEU A 26 5.49 3.19 3.45
CA LEU A 26 4.07 3.57 3.52
C LEU A 26 3.63 3.79 4.99
N ASP A 27 4.58 4.24 5.82
CA ASP A 27 4.45 4.48 7.26
C ASP A 27 4.36 5.96 7.63
N SER A 28 4.46 6.86 6.66
CA SER A 28 4.25 8.30 6.84
C SER A 28 3.43 8.89 5.71
N ALA A 29 2.63 9.93 6.01
CA ALA A 29 1.81 10.60 5.00
C ALA A 29 2.62 11.11 3.78
N PRO A 30 3.82 11.71 3.95
CA PRO A 30 4.64 12.10 2.80
C PRO A 30 5.11 10.91 1.96
N ALA A 31 5.47 9.79 2.59
CA ALA A 31 5.90 8.60 1.86
C ALA A 31 4.75 7.94 1.10
N ILE A 32 3.56 7.84 1.73
CA ILE A 32 2.33 7.36 1.08
C ILE A 32 1.97 8.23 -0.12
N ALA A 33 2.03 9.56 0.02
CA ALA A 33 1.72 10.49 -1.06
C ALA A 33 2.68 10.32 -2.26
N ARG A 34 3.99 10.16 -2.01
CA ARG A 34 4.98 9.89 -3.06
C ARG A 34 4.75 8.57 -3.80
N GLN A 35 4.11 7.60 -3.15
CA GLN A 35 3.84 6.27 -3.70
C GLN A 35 2.42 6.14 -4.26
N ALA A 36 1.66 7.23 -4.43
CA ALA A 36 0.27 7.19 -4.86
C ALA A 36 0.05 6.40 -6.17
N ALA A 37 0.90 6.59 -7.18
CA ALA A 37 0.82 5.85 -8.44
C ALA A 37 1.06 4.33 -8.25
N ALA A 38 2.03 3.95 -7.42
CA ALA A 38 2.31 2.55 -7.11
C ALA A 38 1.18 1.91 -6.31
N ILE A 39 0.62 2.62 -5.32
CA ILE A 39 -0.53 2.17 -4.53
C ILE A 39 -1.73 1.92 -5.47
N ARG A 40 -2.00 2.84 -6.40
CA ARG A 40 -3.07 2.66 -7.39
C ARG A 40 -2.86 1.39 -8.20
N HIS A 41 -1.68 1.24 -8.80
CA HIS A 41 -1.41 0.12 -9.70
C HIS A 41 -1.52 -1.23 -8.97
N HIS A 42 -0.91 -1.34 -7.79
CA HIS A 42 -0.80 -2.59 -7.07
C HIS A 42 -2.06 -2.96 -6.27
N ALA A 43 -2.68 -1.99 -5.60
CA ALA A 43 -3.83 -2.25 -4.73
C ALA A 43 -5.18 -2.05 -5.42
N PHE A 44 -5.29 -1.18 -6.43
CA PHE A 44 -6.56 -0.91 -7.11
C PHE A 44 -6.64 -1.53 -8.50
N GLU A 45 -5.63 -1.40 -9.36
CA GLU A 45 -5.75 -1.86 -10.76
C GLU A 45 -5.51 -3.37 -10.92
N THR A 46 -4.46 -3.88 -10.28
CA THR A 46 -4.02 -5.28 -10.47
C THR A 46 -4.41 -6.20 -9.32
N HIS A 47 -4.81 -5.64 -8.18
CA HIS A 47 -5.09 -6.36 -6.94
C HIS A 47 -3.96 -7.28 -6.45
N ASN A 48 -2.72 -7.06 -6.90
CA ASN A 48 -1.57 -7.88 -6.50
C ASN A 48 -1.03 -7.52 -5.11
N MET A 49 -1.51 -6.40 -4.52
CA MET A 49 -1.25 -6.04 -3.14
C MET A 49 -2.54 -5.89 -2.33
N PRO A 50 -2.56 -6.35 -1.06
CA PRO A 50 -1.53 -7.18 -0.43
C PRO A 50 -1.38 -8.54 -1.14
N PRO A 51 -0.21 -9.21 -1.07
CA PRO A 51 0.00 -10.49 -1.76
C PRO A 51 -1.06 -11.48 -1.31
N ASN A 52 -1.67 -12.19 -2.26
CA ASN A 52 -2.76 -13.14 -2.02
C ASN A 52 -3.89 -12.60 -1.13
N ASN A 53 -4.11 -11.28 -1.15
CA ASN A 53 -5.04 -10.58 -0.27
C ASN A 53 -4.87 -10.88 1.22
N LEU A 54 -3.63 -11.04 1.72
CA LEU A 54 -3.31 -11.46 3.09
C LEU A 54 -4.05 -10.69 4.20
N THR A 55 -4.24 -9.38 4.03
CA THR A 55 -4.95 -8.58 5.04
C THR A 55 -6.47 -8.66 4.91
N GLN A 56 -7.00 -9.33 3.89
CA GLN A 56 -8.42 -9.34 3.52
C GLN A 56 -8.91 -7.94 3.15
N MET A 57 -8.21 -7.31 2.20
CA MET A 57 -8.59 -5.99 1.71
C MET A 57 -9.86 -6.11 0.86
N THR A 58 -10.89 -5.33 1.20
CA THR A 58 -12.21 -5.43 0.58
C THR A 58 -12.28 -4.66 -0.75
N PRO A 59 -13.25 -4.96 -1.63
CA PRO A 59 -13.48 -4.16 -2.83
C PRO A 59 -13.70 -2.67 -2.53
N GLU A 60 -14.44 -2.35 -1.47
CA GLU A 60 -14.75 -0.98 -1.06
C GLU A 60 -13.48 -0.22 -0.65
N GLU A 61 -12.58 -0.86 0.11
CA GLU A 61 -11.29 -0.27 0.47
C GLU A 61 -10.43 0.00 -0.78
N ARG A 62 -10.47 -0.87 -1.80
CA ARG A 62 -9.77 -0.66 -3.07
C ARG A 62 -10.37 0.51 -3.84
N GLN A 63 -11.69 0.65 -3.86
CA GLN A 63 -12.37 1.80 -4.47
C GLN A 63 -11.95 3.11 -3.82
N LEU A 64 -11.80 3.14 -2.48
CA LEU A 64 -11.29 4.32 -1.78
C LEU A 64 -9.88 4.71 -2.24
N LEU A 65 -8.99 3.73 -2.45
CA LEU A 65 -7.66 3.99 -3.01
C LEU A 65 -7.72 4.48 -4.46
N GLY A 66 -8.59 3.89 -5.29
CA GLY A 66 -8.82 4.32 -6.67
C GLY A 66 -9.27 5.78 -6.74
N ALA A 67 -10.24 6.17 -5.91
CA ALA A 67 -10.75 7.54 -5.83
C ALA A 67 -9.67 8.52 -5.32
N TRP A 68 -9.00 8.18 -4.21
CA TRP A 68 -7.95 9.02 -3.62
C TRP A 68 -6.78 9.27 -4.57
N THR A 69 -6.34 8.25 -5.31
CA THR A 69 -5.23 8.39 -6.28
C THR A 69 -5.62 9.16 -7.53
N SER A 70 -6.88 9.06 -7.98
CA SER A 70 -7.37 9.80 -9.14
C SER A 70 -7.49 11.30 -8.87
N ALA A 71 -7.73 11.69 -7.62
CA ALA A 71 -7.81 13.08 -7.20
C ALA A 71 -6.43 13.76 -7.06
N LYS A 72 -5.32 13.00 -7.09
CA LYS A 72 -3.97 13.55 -7.03
C LYS A 72 -3.48 13.88 -8.46
N PRO A 73 -2.83 15.04 -8.68
CA PRO A 73 -2.15 15.30 -9.93
C PRO A 73 -1.10 14.21 -10.19
N ARG A 74 -0.96 13.81 -11.46
CA ARG A 74 0.04 12.82 -11.91
C ARG A 74 1.45 13.37 -11.81
#